data_AF-Q9JN27-F1
#
_entry.id   AF-Q9JN27-F1
#
_cell.length_a   1.000
_cell.length_b   1.000
_cell.length_c   1.000
_cell.angle_alpha   90.00
_cell.angle_beta   90.00
_cell.angle_gamma   90.00
#
_symmetry.space_group_name_H-M   'P 1'
#
loop_
_entity.id
_entity.type
_entity.pdbx_description
1 polymer ?
#
loop_
_entity_poly.entity_id
_entity_poly.type
_entity_poly.pdbx_seq_one_letter_code
_entity_poly.pdbx_strand_id
1 'polypeptide(L)'
;FSDPRFDDVKAPVDECKDKDMTYAAPLFVTAEFINNNTGEIKSQTVFMGDFPMMTEKGTFIINGTERVVFSQLVRSPGVYFDETIDKSTDKTLHSVKVIPSRGAWLEFDVT
;
A
#
# COMPACT_ATOMS: atom_id res chain seq x y z
N PHE A 1 -1.30 14.76 -8.55
CA PHE A 1 -2.38 13.76 -8.72
C PHE A 1 -3.53 14.15 -7.85
N SER A 2 -4.74 14.07 -8.38
CA SER A 2 -5.99 14.43 -7.71
C SER A 2 -7.13 13.59 -8.30
N ASP A 3 -8.31 13.67 -7.68
CA ASP A 3 -9.55 13.08 -8.20
C ASP A 3 -9.45 11.59 -8.58
N PRO A 4 -9.16 10.70 -7.62
CA PRO A 4 -9.21 9.26 -7.87
C PRO A 4 -10.67 8.83 -8.04
N ARG A 5 -10.96 8.15 -9.15
CA ARG A 5 -12.27 7.58 -9.44
C ARG A 5 -12.15 6.20 -10.06
N PHE A 6 -13.19 5.40 -9.88
CA PHE A 6 -13.34 4.11 -10.53
C PHE A 6 -14.42 4.20 -11.60
N ASP A 7 -14.18 3.53 -12.72
CA ASP A 7 -15.27 3.17 -13.64
C ASP A 7 -15.97 1.89 -13.15
N ASP A 8 -16.98 1.45 -13.87
CA ASP A 8 -17.67 0.19 -13.56
C ASP A 8 -16.73 -1.02 -13.64
N VAL A 9 -17.05 -2.05 -12.85
CA VAL A 9 -16.34 -3.32 -12.88
C VAL A 9 -16.40 -3.96 -14.26
N LYS A 10 -15.30 -4.59 -14.67
CA LYS A 10 -15.17 -5.15 -16.03
C LYS A 10 -16.12 -6.31 -16.32
N ALA A 11 -16.45 -7.09 -15.29
CA ALA A 11 -17.32 -8.25 -15.39
C ALA A 11 -17.97 -8.52 -14.02
N PRO A 12 -19.14 -9.18 -13.98
CA PRO A 12 -19.74 -9.67 -12.75
C PRO A 12 -18.87 -10.72 -12.04
N VAL A 13 -19.08 -10.90 -10.73
CA VAL A 13 -18.30 -11.82 -9.88
C VAL A 13 -18.30 -13.26 -10.42
N ASP A 14 -19.47 -13.78 -10.83
CA ASP A 14 -19.60 -15.17 -11.31
C ASP A 14 -18.85 -15.37 -12.62
N GLU A 15 -18.90 -14.40 -13.54
CA GLU A 15 -18.14 -14.44 -14.79
C GLU A 15 -16.63 -14.43 -14.52
N CYS A 16 -16.17 -13.65 -13.52
CA CYS A 16 -14.76 -13.66 -13.16
C CYS A 16 -14.29 -15.02 -12.65
N LYS A 17 -15.15 -15.76 -11.93
CA LYS A 17 -14.85 -17.11 -11.45
C LYS A 17 -14.80 -18.12 -12.59
N ASP A 18 -15.79 -18.08 -13.49
CA ASP A 18 -15.92 -19.04 -14.57
C ASP A 18 -14.85 -18.89 -15.66
N LYS A 19 -14.32 -17.68 -15.84
CA LYS A 19 -13.34 -17.34 -16.90
C LYS A 19 -11.93 -17.08 -16.39
N ASP A 20 -11.63 -17.44 -15.14
CA ASP A 20 -10.33 -17.19 -14.50
C ASP A 20 -9.87 -15.72 -14.54
N MET A 21 -10.81 -14.77 -14.47
CA MET A 21 -10.54 -13.33 -14.47
C MET A 21 -10.43 -12.77 -13.04
N THR A 22 -9.86 -11.57 -12.92
CA THR A 22 -9.86 -10.82 -11.66
C THR A 22 -11.05 -9.86 -11.62
N TYR A 23 -11.81 -9.87 -10.53
CA TYR A 23 -12.91 -8.93 -10.31
C TYR A 23 -12.34 -7.55 -9.94
N ALA A 24 -12.30 -6.65 -10.92
CA ALA A 24 -11.64 -5.36 -10.80
C ALA A 24 -12.37 -4.24 -11.58
N ALA A 25 -12.16 -3.01 -11.11
CA ALA A 25 -12.62 -1.78 -11.75
C ALA A 25 -11.41 -0.96 -12.24
N PRO A 26 -11.49 -0.30 -13.41
CA PRO A 26 -10.45 0.62 -13.87
C PRO A 26 -10.29 1.81 -12.90
N LEU A 27 -9.08 2.08 -12.42
CA LEU A 27 -8.77 3.27 -11.62
C LEU A 27 -8.23 4.39 -12.52
N PHE A 28 -8.86 5.55 -12.45
CA PHE A 28 -8.41 6.77 -13.09
C PHE A 28 -8.06 7.84 -12.06
N VAL A 29 -7.05 8.65 -12.38
CA VAL A 29 -6.69 9.84 -11.60
C VAL A 29 -6.48 11.02 -12.54
N THR A 30 -6.65 12.22 -12.02
CA THR A 30 -6.23 13.45 -12.71
C THR A 30 -4.76 13.72 -12.38
N ALA A 31 -3.93 13.81 -13.42
CA ALA A 31 -2.52 14.16 -13.32
C ALA A 31 -2.27 15.54 -13.92
N GLU A 32 -1.54 16.37 -13.20
CA GLU A 32 -1.19 17.72 -13.62
C GLU A 32 0.33 17.84 -13.69
N PHE A 33 0.81 18.31 -14.85
CA PHE A 33 2.19 18.68 -15.06
C PHE A 33 2.29 20.20 -15.08
N ILE A 34 3.15 20.76 -14.23
CA ILE A 34 3.37 22.21 -14.11
C ILE A 34 4.79 22.51 -14.55
N ASN A 35 4.93 23.37 -15.56
CA ASN A 35 6.23 23.91 -15.95
C ASN A 35 6.48 25.22 -15.20
N ASN A 36 7.36 25.19 -14.21
CA ASN A 36 7.67 26.37 -13.37
C ASN A 36 8.36 27.52 -14.13
N ASN A 37 8.96 27.25 -15.30
CA ASN A 37 9.62 28.29 -16.10
C ASN A 37 8.63 29.07 -16.98
N THR A 38 7.59 28.40 -17.50
CA THR A 38 6.60 29.02 -18.40
C THR A 38 5.25 29.29 -17.74
N GLY A 39 4.99 28.69 -16.58
CA GLY A 39 3.68 28.72 -15.92
C GLY A 39 2.62 27.83 -16.59
N GLU A 40 2.99 27.05 -17.62
CA GLU A 40 2.06 26.16 -18.32
C GLU A 40 1.63 24.99 -17.43
N ILE A 41 0.32 24.73 -17.38
CA ILE A 41 -0.27 23.60 -16.67
C ILE A 41 -0.96 22.70 -17.69
N LYS A 42 -0.54 21.43 -17.74
CA LYS A 42 -1.19 20.38 -18.54
C LYS A 42 -1.87 19.39 -17.61
N SER A 43 -3.20 19.29 -17.71
CA SER A 43 -4.01 18.35 -16.92
C SER A 43 -4.54 17.24 -17.83
N GLN A 44 -4.48 16.00 -17.36
CA GLN A 44 -5.00 14.84 -18.09
C GLN A 44 -5.53 13.77 -17.14
N THR A 45 -6.54 13.03 -17.60
CA THR A 45 -6.94 11.77 -16.96
C THR A 45 -5.92 10.69 -17.30
N VAL A 46 -5.41 10.00 -16.29
CA VAL A 46 -4.44 8.90 -16.42
C VAL A 46 -5.08 7.61 -15.90
N PHE A 47 -5.02 6.55 -16.70
CA PHE A 47 -5.35 5.20 -16.27
C PHE A 47 -4.22 4.66 -15.38
N MET A 48 -4.53 4.31 -14.13
CA MET A 48 -3.56 3.83 -13.15
C MET A 48 -3.47 2.30 -13.11
N GLY A 49 -4.43 1.60 -13.72
CA GLY A 49 -4.52 0.14 -13.70
C GLY A 49 -5.89 -0.36 -13.27
N ASP A 50 -6.07 -1.67 -13.36
CA ASP A 50 -7.25 -2.35 -12.83
C ASP A 50 -7.08 -2.61 -11.35
N PHE A 51 -8.02 -2.13 -10.55
CA PHE A 51 -7.99 -2.24 -9.11
C PHE A 51 -8.94 -3.35 -8.63
N PRO A 52 -8.44 -4.40 -7.95
CA PRO A 52 -9.29 -5.46 -7.43
C PRO A 52 -10.35 -4.92 -6.47
N MET A 53 -11.61 -5.27 -6.71
CA MET A 53 -12.75 -4.80 -5.93
C MET A 53 -13.17 -5.86 -4.91
N MET A 54 -13.60 -5.39 -3.74
CA MET A 54 -14.15 -6.27 -2.70
C MET A 54 -15.58 -6.69 -3.08
N THR A 55 -15.90 -7.97 -2.90
CA THR A 55 -17.25 -8.49 -3.07
C THR A 55 -18.13 -8.17 -1.85
N GLU A 56 -19.44 -8.36 -1.97
CA GLU A 56 -20.37 -8.24 -0.83
C GLU A 56 -20.05 -9.20 0.34
N LYS A 57 -19.29 -10.27 0.08
CA LYS A 57 -18.85 -11.23 1.10
C LYS A 57 -17.59 -10.79 1.86
N GLY A 58 -16.99 -9.66 1.49
CA GLY A 58 -15.70 -9.21 2.03
C GLY A 58 -14.49 -9.97 1.46
N THR A 59 -14.64 -10.60 0.29
CA THR A 59 -13.60 -11.38 -0.40
C THR A 59 -13.14 -10.67 -1.68
N PHE A 60 -12.10 -11.19 -2.33
CA PHE A 60 -11.60 -10.73 -3.63
C PHE A 60 -11.51 -11.90 -4.60
N ILE A 61 -11.83 -11.70 -5.87
CA ILE A 61 -11.59 -12.71 -6.92
C ILE A 61 -10.31 -12.35 -7.66
N ILE A 62 -9.27 -13.17 -7.53
CA ILE A 62 -7.98 -12.99 -8.19
C ILE A 62 -7.73 -14.19 -9.10
N ASN A 63 -7.74 -13.96 -10.41
CA ASN A 63 -7.59 -14.99 -11.45
C ASN A 63 -8.54 -16.17 -11.20
N GLY A 64 -9.85 -15.91 -11.12
CA GLY A 64 -10.90 -16.90 -10.83
C GLY A 64 -11.00 -17.38 -9.39
N THR A 65 -9.94 -17.23 -8.59
CA THR A 65 -9.88 -17.76 -7.23
C THR A 65 -10.37 -16.73 -6.21
N GLU A 66 -11.32 -17.13 -5.36
CA GLU A 66 -11.79 -16.33 -4.24
C GLU A 66 -10.76 -16.33 -3.09
N ARG A 67 -10.37 -15.14 -2.63
CA ARG A 67 -9.34 -14.90 -1.62
C ARG A 67 -9.86 -13.97 -0.54
N VAL A 68 -9.34 -14.14 0.68
CA VAL A 68 -9.64 -13.29 1.84
C VAL A 68 -8.35 -12.60 2.27
N VAL A 69 -8.43 -11.30 2.51
CA VAL A 69 -7.33 -10.52 3.10
C VAL A 69 -7.49 -10.54 4.61
N PHE A 70 -6.45 -10.93 5.35
CA PHE A 70 -6.45 -10.95 6.81
C PHE A 70 -5.75 -9.71 7.36
N SER A 71 -6.30 -9.14 8.43
CA SER A 71 -5.67 -8.03 9.15
C SER A 71 -4.40 -8.51 9.85
N GLN A 72 -3.32 -7.74 9.73
CA GLN A 72 -2.05 -8.02 10.40
C GLN A 72 -1.96 -7.23 11.71
N LEU A 73 -1.38 -7.86 12.74
CA LEU A 73 -0.92 -7.14 13.92
C LEU A 73 0.48 -6.60 13.66
N VAL A 74 0.62 -5.28 13.70
CA VAL A 74 1.89 -4.57 13.53
C VAL A 74 2.20 -3.77 14.79
N ARG A 75 3.49 -3.49 15.03
CA ARG A 75 3.88 -2.60 16.13
C ARG A 75 3.25 -1.23 15.93
N SER A 76 2.72 -0.65 17.01
CA SER A 76 2.19 0.71 16.96
C SER A 76 3.30 1.72 16.62
N PRO A 77 2.95 2.90 16.12
CA PRO A 77 3.89 4.01 16.03
C PRO A 77 4.42 4.37 17.42
N GLY A 78 5.71 4.62 17.54
CA GLY A 78 6.31 4.94 18.83
C GLY A 78 7.84 4.91 18.83
N VAL A 79 8.39 5.21 20.01
CA VAL A 79 9.82 5.10 20.29
C VAL A 79 10.02 3.88 21.18
N TYR A 80 10.79 2.92 20.69
CA TYR A 80 11.03 1.64 21.35
C TYR A 80 12.50 1.53 21.73
N PHE A 81 12.78 1.29 23.01
CA PHE A 81 14.12 1.04 23.52
C PHE A 81 14.31 -0.48 23.70
N ASP A 82 15.50 -0.96 23.41
CA ASP A 82 15.89 -2.37 23.58
C ASP A 82 17.29 -2.47 24.18
N GLU A 83 17.56 -3.57 24.87
CA GLU A 83 18.83 -3.88 25.53
C GLU A 83 19.26 -5.30 25.16
N THR A 84 20.48 -5.46 24.69
CA THR A 84 21.06 -6.76 24.32
C THR A 84 22.47 -6.89 24.88
N ILE A 85 22.96 -8.11 25.07
CA ILE A 85 24.33 -8.37 25.51
C ILE A 85 25.16 -8.79 24.30
N ASP A 86 26.22 -8.06 24.01
CA ASP A 86 27.18 -8.45 22.97
C ASP A 86 27.89 -9.74 23.38
N LYS A 87 27.77 -10.78 22.55
CA LYS A 87 28.37 -12.10 22.80
C LYS A 87 29.89 -12.10 22.78
N SER A 88 30.52 -11.09 22.17
CA SER A 88 31.98 -11.05 22.02
C SER A 88 32.68 -10.31 23.16
N THR A 89 32.04 -9.27 23.70
CA THR A 89 32.64 -8.41 24.73
C THR A 89 31.92 -8.47 26.09
N ASP A 90 30.81 -9.21 26.18
CA ASP A 90 29.89 -9.25 27.33
C ASP A 90 29.35 -7.86 27.75
N LYS A 91 29.43 -6.87 26.84
CA LYS A 91 28.92 -5.52 27.08
C LYS A 91 27.43 -5.45 26.82
N THR A 92 26.73 -4.67 27.65
CA THR A 92 25.35 -4.25 27.39
C THR A 92 25.32 -3.23 26.25
N LEU A 93 24.58 -3.55 25.19
CA LEU A 93 24.29 -2.67 24.06
C LEU A 93 22.85 -2.17 24.16
N HIS A 94 22.67 -0.87 23.98
CA HIS A 94 21.34 -0.25 23.92
C HIS A 94 21.03 0.16 22.49
N SER A 95 19.77 -0.01 22.09
CA SER A 95 19.27 0.50 20.83
C SER A 95 17.92 1.19 21.00
N VAL A 96 17.60 2.09 20.09
CA VAL A 96 16.30 2.75 20.03
C VAL A 96 15.80 2.81 18.59
N LYS A 97 14.50 2.52 18.41
CA LYS A 97 13.80 2.60 17.13
C LYS A 97 12.67 3.60 17.21
N VAL A 98 12.67 4.56 16.29
CA VAL A 98 11.56 5.49 16.07
C VAL A 98 10.75 4.98 14.89
N ILE A 99 9.56 4.45 15.19
CA ILE A 99 8.64 3.85 14.22
C ILE A 99 7.49 4.83 13.98
N PRO A 100 7.41 5.51 12.82
CA PRO A 100 6.26 6.35 12.50
C PRO A 100 5.07 5.51 12.03
N SER A 101 3.86 6.11 12.04
CA SER A 101 2.66 5.50 11.43
C SER A 101 2.76 5.40 9.91
N ARG A 102 3.49 6.31 9.28
CA ARG A 102 3.79 6.34 7.86
C ARG A 102 5.12 7.05 7.64
N GLY A 103 6.04 6.43 6.91
CA GLY A 103 7.33 7.03 6.56
C GLY A 103 8.53 6.13 6.89
N ALA A 104 9.72 6.71 6.78
CA ALA A 104 10.97 6.01 7.04
C ALA A 104 11.18 5.75 8.54
N TRP A 105 11.78 4.61 8.86
CA TRP A 105 12.23 4.31 10.23
C TRP A 105 13.55 5.02 10.52
N LEU A 106 13.76 5.35 11.79
CA LEU A 106 15.03 5.86 12.28
C LEU A 106 15.49 5.01 13.45
N GLU A 107 16.73 4.52 13.38
CA GLU A 107 17.32 3.64 14.38
C GLU A 107 18.63 4.24 14.89
N PHE A 108 18.90 4.06 16.19
CA PHE A 108 20.17 4.40 16.80
C PHE A 108 20.64 3.22 17.66
N ASP A 109 21.94 2.97 17.65
CA ASP A 109 22.60 1.90 18.38
C ASP A 109 23.89 2.41 19.05
N VAL A 110 24.19 1.87 20.23
CA VAL A 110 25.48 2.05 20.90
C VAL A 110 26.34 0.83 20.57
N THR A 111 27.52 1.07 20.00
CA THR A 111 28.51 0.05 19.61
C THR A 111 29.66 -0.06 20.60
#